data_AF-A0A843E3B9-F1
#
_entry.id   AF-A0A843E3B9-F1
#
_cell.length_a   1.000
_cell.length_b   1.000
_cell.length_c   1.000
_cell.angle_alpha   90.00
_cell.angle_beta   90.00
_cell.angle_gamma   90.00
#
_symmetry.space_group_name_H-M   'P 1'
#
loop_
_entity.id
_entity.type
_entity.pdbx_description
1 polymer ?
#
loop_
_entity_poly.entity_id
_entity_poly.type
_entity_poly.pdbx_seq_one_letter_code
_entity_poly.pdbx_strand_id
1 'polypeptide(L)'
;GGLAWYLSAPTGVSSWLMPILDPINYSNGHSPILNIAHVVMYFGVMVLGSVLFAKFWISTTGMGADSVARQIQRSGMQMPGFRKDPRILERVLDKYIPTITILSGAIIGALAALSDMIGTVGNATGTGVLLAVSIMIHFYEAMGREQMMEMNPVMRGILGGE
;
A
#
# COMPACT_ATOMS: atom_id res chain seq x y z
N GLY A 1 -1.91 -25.97 -14.24
CA GLY A 1 -0.79 -26.56 -13.49
C GLY A 1 -0.87 -26.13 -12.04
N GLY A 2 -0.70 -27.05 -11.09
CA GLY A 2 -1.14 -26.91 -9.69
C GLY A 2 -0.65 -25.67 -8.94
N LEU A 3 0.62 -25.27 -9.05
CA LEU A 3 1.15 -24.09 -8.33
C LEU A 3 0.58 -22.76 -8.83
N ALA A 4 0.29 -22.65 -10.13
CA ALA A 4 -0.32 -21.46 -10.71
C ALA A 4 -1.76 -21.24 -10.22
N TRP A 5 -2.47 -22.34 -9.91
CA TRP A 5 -3.80 -22.26 -9.31
C TRP A 5 -3.74 -21.72 -7.87
N TYR A 6 -2.73 -22.11 -7.09
CA TYR A 6 -2.59 -21.58 -5.73
C TYR A 6 -2.27 -20.07 -5.66
N LEU A 7 -1.65 -19.53 -6.71
CA LEU A 7 -1.25 -18.13 -6.81
C LEU A 7 -2.27 -17.26 -7.57
N SER A 8 -3.26 -17.86 -8.24
CA SER A 8 -4.29 -17.10 -8.93
C SER A 8 -5.26 -16.47 -7.94
N ALA A 9 -5.67 -15.22 -8.18
CA ALA A 9 -6.63 -14.54 -7.34
C ALA A 9 -7.99 -15.27 -7.36
N PRO A 10 -8.54 -15.68 -6.21
CA PRO A 10 -9.92 -16.13 -6.13
C PRO A 10 -10.83 -14.93 -6.38
N THR A 11 -11.29 -14.75 -7.61
CA THR A 11 -12.12 -13.60 -7.97
C THR A 11 -13.57 -13.86 -7.59
N GLY A 12 -14.05 -13.13 -6.58
CA GLY A 12 -15.46 -13.12 -6.18
C GLY A 12 -15.89 -14.23 -5.23
N VAL A 13 -16.89 -13.92 -4.41
CA VAL A 13 -17.40 -14.81 -3.34
C VAL A 13 -17.87 -16.17 -3.87
N SER A 14 -18.40 -16.22 -5.09
CA SER A 14 -18.86 -17.46 -5.72
C SER A 14 -17.73 -18.44 -6.08
N SER A 15 -16.49 -17.97 -6.25
CA SER A 15 -15.37 -18.81 -6.69
C SER A 15 -14.63 -19.49 -5.54
N TRP A 16 -14.63 -18.90 -4.34
CA TRP A 16 -13.94 -19.45 -3.17
C TRP A 16 -14.89 -19.85 -2.04
N LEU A 17 -15.91 -19.04 -1.72
CA LEU A 17 -16.81 -19.27 -0.57
C LEU A 17 -17.86 -20.35 -0.88
N MET A 18 -18.52 -20.27 -2.04
CA MET A 18 -19.60 -21.20 -2.39
C MET A 18 -19.14 -22.66 -2.54
N PRO A 19 -17.96 -22.96 -3.11
CA PRO A 19 -17.42 -24.33 -3.13
C PRO A 19 -17.04 -24.90 -1.75
N ILE A 20 -16.87 -24.03 -0.74
CA ILE A 20 -16.60 -24.43 0.65
C ILE A 20 -17.91 -24.70 1.40
N LEU A 21 -18.96 -23.89 1.16
CA LEU A 21 -20.24 -23.97 1.86
C LEU A 21 -21.23 -24.96 1.23
N ASP A 22 -21.26 -25.06 -0.09
CA ASP A 22 -22.10 -25.99 -0.86
C ASP A 22 -21.29 -26.67 -1.98
N PRO A 23 -20.49 -27.68 -1.61
CA PRO A 23 -19.60 -28.39 -2.55
C PRO A 23 -20.36 -29.26 -3.58
N ILE A 24 -21.68 -29.47 -3.41
CA ILE A 24 -22.49 -30.30 -4.33
C ILE A 24 -22.89 -29.48 -5.55
N ASN A 25 -23.29 -28.22 -5.36
CA ASN A 25 -23.76 -27.33 -6.43
C ASN A 25 -22.64 -26.48 -7.07
N TYR A 26 -21.54 -26.23 -6.35
CA TYR A 26 -20.43 -25.37 -6.79
C TYR A 26 -19.08 -26.11 -6.81
N SER A 27 -19.09 -27.37 -7.26
CA SER A 27 -17.87 -28.19 -7.34
C SER A 27 -16.90 -27.67 -8.42
N ASN A 28 -15.74 -27.17 -7.99
CA ASN A 28 -14.63 -26.79 -8.85
C ASN A 28 -13.64 -27.96 -9.09
N GLY A 29 -14.04 -29.21 -8.84
CA GLY A 29 -13.17 -30.39 -8.98
C GLY A 29 -12.09 -30.56 -7.90
N HIS A 30 -12.07 -29.67 -6.90
CA HIS A 30 -11.14 -29.69 -5.76
C HIS A 30 -11.87 -29.89 -4.44
N SER A 31 -11.23 -30.62 -3.51
CA SER A 31 -11.72 -30.82 -2.14
C SER A 31 -11.91 -29.47 -1.41
N PRO A 32 -12.91 -29.33 -0.52
CA PRO A 32 -13.10 -28.13 0.29
C PRO A 32 -11.85 -27.67 1.06
N ILE A 33 -11.03 -28.64 1.52
CA ILE A 33 -9.76 -28.37 2.20
C ILE A 33 -8.72 -27.71 1.27
N LEU A 34 -8.69 -28.11 -0.01
CA LEU A 34 -7.80 -27.51 -1.01
C LEU A 34 -8.23 -26.06 -1.31
N ASN A 35 -9.54 -25.77 -1.32
CA ASN A 35 -10.06 -24.41 -1.51
C ASN A 35 -9.71 -23.49 -0.32
N ILE A 36 -9.81 -23.99 0.92
CA ILE A 36 -9.37 -23.24 2.10
C ILE A 36 -7.86 -22.98 2.05
N ALA A 37 -7.06 -24.00 1.72
CA ALA A 37 -5.61 -23.86 1.59
C ALA A 37 -5.24 -22.85 0.50
N HIS A 38 -5.99 -22.83 -0.61
CA HIS A 38 -5.81 -21.86 -1.70
C HIS A 38 -6.00 -20.42 -1.23
N VAL A 39 -7.10 -20.14 -0.51
CA VAL A 39 -7.40 -18.79 0.00
C VAL A 39 -6.34 -18.33 1.01
N VAL A 40 -5.98 -19.19 1.97
CA VAL A 40 -4.97 -18.87 2.98
C VAL A 40 -3.60 -18.64 2.34
N MET A 41 -3.22 -19.46 1.37
CA MET A 41 -1.96 -19.31 0.65
C MET A 41 -1.93 -18.03 -0.18
N TYR A 42 -3.00 -17.74 -0.94
CA TYR A 42 -3.11 -16.51 -1.72
C TYR A 42 -3.01 -15.27 -0.81
N PHE A 43 -3.79 -15.23 0.28
CA PHE A 43 -3.76 -14.14 1.24
C PHE A 43 -2.37 -13.94 1.85
N GLY A 44 -1.73 -15.03 2.30
CA GLY A 44 -0.39 -15.00 2.89
C GLY A 44 0.66 -14.49 1.90
N VAL A 45 0.64 -14.99 0.66
CA VAL A 45 1.57 -14.54 -0.40
C VAL A 45 1.36 -13.06 -0.73
N MET A 46 0.11 -12.59 -0.78
CA MET A 46 -0.19 -11.19 -1.10
C MET A 46 0.28 -10.24 0.00
N VAL A 47 0.03 -10.57 1.26
CA VAL A 47 0.49 -9.78 2.41
C VAL A 47 2.01 -9.77 2.49
N LEU A 48 2.66 -10.94 2.42
CA LEU A 48 4.12 -11.05 2.49
C LEU A 48 4.79 -10.35 1.31
N GLY A 49 4.26 -10.53 0.10
CA GLY A 49 4.74 -9.87 -1.12
C GLY A 49 4.64 -8.35 -1.01
N SER A 50 3.53 -7.83 -0.49
CA SER A 50 3.35 -6.38 -0.29
C SER A 50 4.31 -5.80 0.75
N VAL A 51 4.55 -6.50 1.86
CA VAL A 51 5.55 -6.08 2.87
C VAL A 51 6.97 -6.07 2.29
N LEU A 52 7.35 -7.12 1.56
CA LEU A 52 8.65 -7.19 0.89
C LEU A 52 8.81 -6.06 -0.12
N PHE A 53 7.78 -5.82 -0.92
CA PHE A 53 7.77 -4.72 -1.89
C PHE A 53 7.88 -3.36 -1.22
N ALA A 54 7.17 -3.11 -0.12
CA ALA A 54 7.24 -1.86 0.63
C ALA A 54 8.65 -1.61 1.21
N LYS A 55 9.29 -2.65 1.77
CA LYS A 55 10.68 -2.54 2.25
C LYS A 55 11.66 -2.27 1.12
N PHE A 56 11.52 -2.99 0.01
CA PHE A 56 12.38 -2.82 -1.16
C PHE A 56 12.24 -1.42 -1.78
N TRP A 57 11.00 -0.92 -1.82
CA TRP A 57 10.68 0.41 -2.31
C TRP A 57 11.45 1.49 -1.56
N ILE A 58 11.38 1.49 -0.22
CA ILE A 58 12.10 2.49 0.60
C ILE A 58 13.60 2.41 0.44
N SER A 59 14.15 1.18 0.36
CA SER A 59 15.58 0.98 0.16
C SER A 59 16.07 1.47 -1.21
N THR A 60 15.21 1.42 -2.23
CA THR A 60 15.59 1.74 -3.62
C THR A 60 15.33 3.20 -3.97
N THR A 61 14.21 3.77 -3.51
CA THR A 61 13.84 5.17 -3.79
C THR A 61 14.56 6.17 -2.90
N GLY A 62 15.36 5.69 -1.93
CA GLY A 62 16.03 6.55 -0.98
C GLY A 62 15.05 7.32 -0.10
N MET A 63 13.94 6.71 0.32
CA MET A 63 12.98 7.28 1.29
C MET A 63 13.27 6.86 2.75
N GLY A 64 14.54 6.59 3.05
CA GLY A 64 14.99 6.26 4.40
C GLY A 64 14.94 7.43 5.38
N ALA A 65 15.17 7.16 6.66
CA ALA A 65 15.14 8.18 7.71
C ALA A 65 16.07 9.36 7.46
N ASP A 66 17.27 9.08 6.94
CA ASP A 66 18.31 10.06 6.66
C ASP A 66 17.94 11.03 5.51
N SER A 67 17.32 10.54 4.44
CA SER A 67 16.89 11.39 3.33
C SER A 67 15.68 12.26 3.71
N VAL A 68 14.72 11.70 4.44
CA VAL A 68 13.56 12.43 4.95
C VAL A 68 14.00 13.50 5.96
N ALA A 69 14.94 13.17 6.87
CA ALA A 69 15.50 14.13 7.80
C ALA A 69 16.19 15.30 7.09
N ARG A 70 16.98 15.03 6.04
CA ARG A 70 17.58 16.09 5.20
C ARG A 70 16.53 16.93 4.46
N GLN A 71 15.45 16.32 3.98
CA GLN A 71 14.37 17.03 3.29
C GLN A 71 13.65 18.00 4.23
N ILE A 72 13.34 17.57 5.46
CA ILE A 72 12.71 18.41 6.49
C ILE A 72 13.62 19.58 6.89
N GLN A 73 14.93 19.33 7.02
CA GLN A 73 15.89 20.39 7.33
C GLN A 73 15.96 21.44 6.20
N ARG A 74 15.98 21.00 4.94
CA ARG A 74 16.03 21.88 3.76
C ARG A 74 14.77 22.73 3.62
N SER A 75 13.61 22.24 4.05
CA SER A 75 12.36 23.01 3.98
C SER A 75 12.24 24.10 5.06
N GLY A 76 13.32 24.43 5.76
CA GLY A 76 13.33 25.43 6.84
C GLY A 76 12.52 25.06 8.09
N MET A 77 11.93 23.86 8.13
CA MET A 77 11.18 23.37 9.29
C MET A 77 12.14 23.01 10.43
N GLN A 78 12.01 23.74 11.54
CA GLN A 78 12.77 23.48 12.76
C GLN A 78 11.86 22.76 13.76
N MET A 79 12.35 21.69 14.37
CA MET A 79 11.67 21.09 15.52
C MET A 79 11.93 21.97 16.75
N PRO A 80 10.92 22.66 17.30
CA PRO A 80 11.12 23.54 18.45
C PRO A 80 11.65 22.74 19.65
N GLY A 81 12.76 23.18 20.25
CA GLY A 81 13.32 22.60 21.48
C GLY A 81 14.64 21.83 21.38
N PHE A 82 15.18 21.58 20.17
CA PHE A 82 16.49 20.90 20.00
C PHE A 82 17.50 21.74 19.21
N ARG A 83 18.80 21.62 19.55
CA ARG A 83 19.90 22.18 18.75
C ARG A 83 19.90 21.54 17.35
N LYS A 84 20.32 22.30 16.32
CA LYS A 84 20.30 22.00 14.87
C LYS A 84 21.11 20.74 14.45
N ASP A 85 20.89 19.59 15.05
CA ASP A 85 21.59 18.37 14.70
C ASP A 85 20.64 17.41 13.96
N PRO A 86 20.76 17.26 12.62
CA PRO A 86 19.94 16.36 11.82
C PRO A 86 20.01 14.90 12.28
N ARG A 87 21.08 14.52 13.00
CA ARG A 87 21.26 13.17 13.56
C ARG A 87 20.22 12.80 14.61
N ILE A 88 19.64 13.79 15.29
CA ILE A 88 18.59 13.55 16.30
C ILE A 88 17.28 13.20 15.59
N LEU A 89 16.93 13.95 14.53
CA LEU A 89 15.74 13.71 13.74
C LEU A 89 15.82 12.34 13.04
N GLU A 90 16.97 12.03 12.42
CA GLU A 90 17.23 10.73 11.80
C GLU A 90 16.99 9.57 12.77
N ARG A 91 17.55 9.62 13.99
CA ARG A 91 17.37 8.55 15.00
C ARG A 91 15.91 8.32 15.39
N VAL A 92 15.11 9.39 15.42
CA VAL A 92 13.68 9.27 15.71
C VAL A 92 12.98 8.61 14.53
N LEU A 93 13.22 9.10 13.30
CA LEU A 93 12.61 8.57 12.09
C LEU A 93 13.00 7.12 11.80
N ASP A 94 14.23 6.72 12.11
CA ASP A 94 14.74 5.36 11.90
C ASP A 94 13.99 4.31 12.74
N LYS A 95 13.40 4.72 13.86
CA LYS A 95 12.52 3.86 14.64
C LYS A 95 11.11 3.75 14.06
N TYR A 96 10.60 4.82 13.43
CA TYR A 96 9.20 4.87 12.97
C TYR A 96 9.03 4.37 11.54
N ILE A 97 9.93 4.72 10.62
CA ILE A 97 9.80 4.40 9.20
C ILE A 97 9.67 2.89 9.00
N PRO A 98 10.60 2.03 9.47
CA PRO A 98 10.52 0.59 9.21
C PRO A 98 9.24 -0.06 9.75
N THR A 99 8.77 0.37 10.93
CA THR A 99 7.53 -0.13 11.52
C THR A 99 6.31 0.26 10.70
N ILE A 100 6.23 1.53 10.29
CA ILE A 100 5.12 2.03 9.47
C ILE A 100 5.12 1.35 8.11
N THR A 101 6.29 1.10 7.49
CA THR A 101 6.42 0.41 6.21
C THR A 101 5.87 -1.01 6.24
N ILE A 102 6.23 -1.78 7.28
CA ILE A 102 5.77 -3.15 7.42
C ILE A 102 4.26 -3.16 7.66
N LEU A 103 3.77 -2.26 8.51
CA LEU A 103 2.36 -2.14 8.81
C LEU A 103 1.54 -1.72 7.57
N SER A 104 1.98 -0.70 6.84
CA SER A 104 1.29 -0.20 5.66
C SER A 104 1.32 -1.22 4.52
N GLY A 105 2.46 -1.87 4.28
CA GLY A 105 2.56 -2.96 3.31
C GLY A 105 1.62 -4.12 3.66
N ALA A 106 1.58 -4.53 4.93
CA ALA A 106 0.68 -5.60 5.36
C ALA A 106 -0.80 -5.23 5.19
N ILE A 107 -1.19 -4.01 5.57
CA ILE A 107 -2.56 -3.52 5.42
C ILE A 107 -2.98 -3.43 3.95
N ILE A 108 -2.13 -2.85 3.09
CA ILE A 108 -2.43 -2.71 1.66
C ILE A 108 -2.51 -4.08 0.99
N GLY A 109 -1.58 -4.99 1.29
CA GLY A 109 -1.62 -6.36 0.80
C GLY A 109 -2.88 -7.12 1.24
N ALA A 110 -3.30 -6.94 2.50
CA ALA A 110 -4.53 -7.54 3.02
C ALA A 110 -5.77 -6.94 2.35
N LEU A 111 -5.84 -5.61 2.18
CA LEU A 111 -6.94 -4.95 1.49
C LEU A 111 -7.05 -5.42 0.04
N ALA A 112 -5.93 -5.51 -0.67
CA ALA A 112 -5.87 -6.01 -2.03
C ALA A 112 -6.40 -7.45 -2.13
N ALA A 113 -5.92 -8.35 -1.26
CA ALA A 113 -6.38 -9.74 -1.22
C ALA A 113 -7.87 -9.84 -0.93
N LEU A 114 -8.38 -9.05 0.03
CA LEU A 114 -9.80 -9.02 0.38
C LEU A 114 -10.66 -8.46 -0.76
N SER A 115 -10.20 -7.41 -1.45
CA SER A 115 -10.90 -6.86 -2.61
C SER A 115 -11.00 -7.88 -3.75
N ASP A 116 -9.93 -8.64 -4.01
CA ASP A 116 -9.96 -9.71 -5.00
C ASP A 116 -10.96 -10.83 -4.59
N MET A 117 -10.95 -11.23 -3.30
CA MET A 117 -11.84 -12.26 -2.75
C MET A 117 -13.32 -11.87 -2.75
N ILE A 118 -13.66 -10.61 -2.48
CA ILE A 118 -15.06 -10.13 -2.54
C ILE A 118 -15.53 -10.06 -4.00
N GLY A 119 -14.60 -9.76 -4.91
CA GLY A 119 -14.90 -9.53 -6.32
C GLY A 119 -15.29 -8.07 -6.56
N THR A 120 -14.72 -7.50 -7.61
CA THR A 120 -14.96 -6.11 -8.01
C THR A 120 -15.89 -6.01 -9.22
N VAL A 121 -16.59 -4.87 -9.31
CA VAL A 121 -17.57 -4.61 -10.37
C VAL A 121 -16.86 -4.60 -11.74
N GLY A 122 -17.43 -5.31 -12.72
CA GLY A 122 -17.01 -5.22 -14.13
C GLY A 122 -15.80 -6.08 -14.53
N ASN A 123 -15.53 -7.20 -13.86
CA ASN A 123 -14.35 -8.06 -14.10
C ASN A 123 -12.99 -7.38 -13.87
N ALA A 124 -12.97 -6.17 -13.29
CA ALA A 124 -11.74 -5.55 -12.83
C ALA A 124 -11.16 -6.37 -11.68
N THR A 125 -9.84 -6.31 -11.47
CA THR A 125 -9.19 -6.87 -10.27
C THR A 125 -9.33 -5.91 -9.10
N GLY A 126 -9.47 -6.43 -7.88
CA GLY A 126 -9.57 -5.64 -6.65
C GLY A 126 -8.34 -4.77 -6.43
N THR A 127 -7.17 -5.34 -6.71
CA THR A 127 -5.89 -4.62 -6.80
C THR A 127 -5.93 -3.41 -7.75
N GLY A 128 -6.47 -3.59 -8.96
CA GLY A 128 -6.54 -2.53 -9.98
C GLY A 128 -7.45 -1.39 -9.56
N VAL A 129 -8.57 -1.70 -8.91
CA VAL A 129 -9.50 -0.68 -8.39
C VAL A 129 -8.83 0.15 -7.29
N LEU A 130 -8.14 -0.48 -6.33
CA LEU A 130 -7.42 0.26 -5.28
C LEU A 130 -6.35 1.18 -5.84
N LEU A 131 -5.60 0.71 -6.85
CA LEU A 131 -4.58 1.50 -7.52
C LEU A 131 -5.20 2.67 -8.29
N ALA A 132 -6.31 2.46 -9.01
CA ALA A 132 -7.00 3.52 -9.74
C ALA A 132 -7.53 4.62 -8.80
N VAL A 133 -8.16 4.24 -7.69
CA VAL A 133 -8.64 5.19 -6.68
C VAL A 133 -7.49 5.96 -6.05
N SER A 134 -6.38 5.28 -5.71
CA SER A 134 -5.19 5.93 -5.15
C SER A 134 -4.59 6.95 -6.12
N ILE A 135 -4.40 6.59 -7.40
CA ILE A 135 -3.91 7.52 -8.43
C ILE A 135 -4.85 8.72 -8.57
N MET A 136 -6.16 8.48 -8.62
CA MET A 136 -7.16 9.55 -8.76
C MET A 136 -7.11 10.55 -7.60
N ILE A 137 -7.01 10.05 -6.35
CA ILE A 137 -6.90 10.91 -5.17
C ILE A 137 -5.60 11.72 -5.21
N HIS A 138 -4.46 11.07 -5.48
CA HIS A 138 -3.18 11.78 -5.56
C HIS A 138 -3.14 12.82 -6.68
N PHE A 139 -3.77 12.53 -7.82
CA PHE A 139 -3.91 13.46 -8.92
C PHE A 139 -4.79 14.67 -8.53
N TYR A 140 -5.92 14.42 -7.86
CA TYR A 140 -6.79 15.47 -7.32
C TYR A 140 -6.06 16.38 -6.33
N GLU A 141 -5.31 15.79 -5.39
CA GLU A 141 -4.49 16.55 -4.44
C GLU A 141 -3.41 17.38 -5.12
N ALA A 142 -2.75 16.83 -6.15
CA ALA A 142 -1.71 17.55 -6.90
C ALA A 142 -2.27 18.80 -7.58
N MET A 143 -3.41 18.69 -8.28
CA MET A 143 -4.09 19.83 -8.90
C MET A 143 -4.50 20.88 -7.87
N GLY A 144 -5.05 20.45 -6.73
CA GLY A 144 -5.45 21.36 -5.66
C GLY A 144 -4.25 22.15 -5.09
N ARG A 145 -3.09 21.49 -4.93
CA ARG A 145 -1.86 22.15 -4.48
C ARG A 145 -1.37 23.19 -5.50
N GLU A 146 -1.40 22.87 -6.79
CA GLU A 146 -1.03 23.81 -7.85
C GLU A 146 -1.92 25.05 -7.85
N GLN A 147 -3.24 24.85 -7.79
CA GLN A 147 -4.19 25.95 -7.77
C GLN A 147 -4.03 26.85 -6.53
N MET A 148 -3.76 26.27 -5.35
CA MET A 148 -3.44 27.04 -4.15
C MET A 148 -2.15 27.85 -4.29
N MET A 149 -1.12 27.30 -4.94
CA MET A 149 0.14 28.01 -5.21
C MET A 149 -0.02 29.15 -6.23
N GLU A 150 -1.01 29.08 -7.12
CA GLU A 150 -1.33 30.14 -8.09
C GLU A 150 -2.23 31.24 -7.52
N MET A 151 -3.15 30.90 -6.61
CA MET A 151 -4.14 31.84 -6.09
C MET A 151 -3.61 32.77 -5.00
N ASN A 152 -2.56 32.39 -4.26
CA ASN A 152 -2.01 33.24 -3.20
C ASN A 152 -0.48 33.41 -3.35
N PRO A 153 0.01 34.54 -3.91
CA PRO A 153 1.44 34.79 -4.11
C PRO A 153 2.24 34.78 -2.80
N VAL A 154 1.58 34.97 -1.65
CA VAL A 154 2.19 34.86 -0.32
C VAL A 154 2.55 33.40 0.02
N MET A 155 1.79 32.40 -0.44
CA MET A 155 2.09 30.98 -0.22
C MET A 155 3.34 30.51 -1.01
N ARG A 156 3.66 31.15 -2.15
CA ARG A 156 4.92 30.90 -2.88
C ARG A 156 6.15 31.26 -2.03
N GLY A 157 6.09 32.31 -1.23
CA GLY A 157 7.23 32.76 -0.41
C GLY A 157 7.51 31.92 0.84
N ILE A 158 6.52 31.18 1.36
CA ILE A 158 6.63 30.35 2.57
C ILE A 158 6.90 28.87 2.25
N LEU A 159 6.49 28.38 1.07
CA LEU A 159 6.72 27.00 0.61
C LEU A 159 7.83 26.88 -0.44
N GLY A 160 8.14 27.96 -1.16
CA GLY A 160 9.16 28.03 -2.21
C GLY A 160 10.45 28.74 -1.78
N GLY A 161 10.73 28.82 -0.49
CA GLY A 161 11.96 29.43 0.02
C GLY A 161 13.19 28.63 -0.42
N GLU A 162 13.92 29.18 -1.39
CA GLU A 162 15.36 28.98 -1.54
C GLU A 162 16.12 29.26 -0.24
#